data_AF-A0A2N5A872-F1
#
_entry.id   AF-A0A2N5A872-F1
#
_cell.length_a   1.000
_cell.length_b   1.000
_cell.length_c   1.000
_cell.angle_alpha   90.00
_cell.angle_beta   90.00
_cell.angle_gamma   90.00
#
_symmetry.space_group_name_H-M   'P 1'
#
loop_
_entity.id
_entity.type
_entity.pdbx_description
1 polymer ?
#
loop_
_entity_poly.entity_id
_entity_poly.type
_entity_poly.pdbx_seq_one_letter_code
_entity_poly.pdbx_strand_id
1 'polypeptide(L)'
;LQERQLSLTLSEQFTGGLLALQLSRAGAPLLASEVVPAQEETLAQAARWAAERRINHFAGLALAVSGQENDHLNVALATPGGTFALRVKFSVTRHSLAVRQEVCAMMALNMLRRWLNGQPLASEHGWINVVDSLSL
;
A
#
# COMPACT_ATOMS: atom_id res chain seq x y z
N LEU A 1 0.18 13.65 -7.21
CA LEU A 1 -0.87 12.95 -7.98
C LEU A 1 -1.52 13.88 -8.99
N GLN A 2 -2.20 14.95 -8.54
CA GLN A 2 -2.86 15.93 -9.41
C GLN A 2 -1.92 16.57 -10.44
N GLU A 3 -0.74 17.06 -10.02
CA GLU A 3 0.28 17.63 -10.92
C GLU A 3 0.70 16.67 -12.04
N ARG A 4 0.71 15.36 -11.76
CA ARG A 4 1.05 14.31 -12.72
C ARG A 4 -0.17 13.73 -13.44
N GLN A 5 -1.37 14.27 -13.18
CA GLN A 5 -2.65 13.79 -13.71
C GLN A 5 -2.88 12.28 -13.48
N LEU A 6 -2.38 11.76 -12.36
CA LEU A 6 -2.50 10.35 -12.00
C LEU A 6 -3.70 10.13 -11.08
N SER A 7 -4.57 9.22 -11.48
CA SER A 7 -5.65 8.68 -10.65
C SER A 7 -5.18 7.47 -9.83
N LEU A 8 -5.83 7.21 -8.70
CA LEU A 8 -5.45 6.15 -7.76
C LEU A 8 -6.64 5.25 -7.42
N THR A 9 -6.42 3.94 -7.40
CA THR A 9 -7.36 2.96 -6.80
C THR A 9 -6.73 2.30 -5.58
N LEU A 10 -7.57 1.99 -4.58
CA LEU A 10 -7.13 1.44 -3.29
C LEU A 10 -7.76 0.07 -2.98
N SER A 11 -6.99 -0.78 -2.32
CA SER A 11 -7.47 -2.02 -1.69
C SER A 11 -6.89 -2.11 -0.28
N GLU A 12 -7.75 -2.21 0.72
CA GLU A 12 -7.34 -2.21 2.12
C GLU A 12 -7.90 -3.45 2.81
N GLN A 13 -7.03 -4.29 3.37
CA GLN A 13 -7.44 -5.32 4.31
C GLN A 13 -7.15 -4.87 5.75
N PHE A 14 -5.88 -4.62 6.08
CA PHE A 14 -5.49 -4.31 7.47
C PHE A 14 -5.86 -2.89 7.91
N THR A 15 -5.72 -1.88 7.05
CA THR A 15 -5.96 -0.46 7.40
C THR A 15 -7.44 -0.08 7.46
N GLY A 16 -8.34 -0.94 6.99
CA GLY A 16 -9.79 -0.81 7.22
C GLY A 16 -10.43 0.47 6.67
N GLY A 17 -9.89 1.06 5.61
CA GLY A 17 -10.41 2.30 5.01
C GLY A 17 -9.70 3.57 5.51
N LEU A 18 -8.73 3.45 6.41
CA LEU A 18 -7.97 4.59 6.92
C LEU A 18 -7.19 5.30 5.81
N LEU A 19 -6.61 4.56 4.85
CA LEU A 19 -5.89 5.18 3.73
C LEU A 19 -6.84 5.97 2.85
N ALA A 20 -7.99 5.40 2.52
CA ALA A 20 -9.03 6.08 1.76
C ALA A 20 -9.47 7.39 2.44
N LEU A 21 -9.69 7.36 3.76
CA LEU A 21 -10.05 8.55 4.54
C LEU A 21 -8.95 9.63 4.48
N GLN A 22 -7.69 9.24 4.70
CA GLN A 22 -6.56 10.17 4.68
C GLN A 22 -6.33 10.77 3.28
N LEU A 23 -6.41 9.96 2.23
CA LEU A 23 -6.25 10.39 0.83
C LEU A 23 -7.41 11.29 0.38
N SER A 24 -8.64 10.98 0.79
CA SER A 24 -9.82 11.80 0.52
C SER A 24 -9.69 13.18 1.17
N ARG A 25 -9.27 13.25 2.44
CA ARG A 25 -9.01 14.53 3.14
C ARG A 25 -7.94 15.37 2.45
N ALA A 26 -6.96 14.75 1.80
CA ALA A 26 -5.93 15.41 1.03
C ALA A 26 -6.34 15.78 -0.42
N GLY A 27 -7.59 15.48 -0.82
CA GLY A 27 -8.07 15.73 -2.18
C GLY A 27 -7.40 14.86 -3.24
N ALA A 28 -6.91 13.68 -2.88
CA ALA A 28 -6.31 12.75 -3.84
C ALA A 28 -7.36 12.27 -4.86
N PRO A 29 -7.00 12.12 -6.14
CA PRO A 29 -7.91 11.66 -7.20
C PRO A 29 -8.17 10.15 -7.11
N LEU A 30 -8.96 9.74 -6.12
CA LEU A 30 -9.38 8.35 -5.92
C LEU A 30 -10.50 7.97 -6.91
N LEU A 31 -10.30 6.90 -7.68
CA LEU A 31 -11.35 6.34 -8.56
C LEU A 31 -12.21 5.33 -7.83
N ALA A 32 -11.58 4.44 -7.08
CA ALA A 32 -12.23 3.37 -6.35
C ALA A 32 -11.41 3.02 -5.11
N SER A 33 -12.11 2.63 -4.05
CA SER A 33 -11.52 2.20 -2.80
C SER A 33 -12.38 1.08 -2.23
N GLU A 34 -11.73 -0.02 -1.87
CA GLU A 34 -12.39 -1.19 -1.30
C GLU A 34 -11.71 -1.59 0.00
N VAL A 35 -12.55 -1.94 0.98
CA VAL A 35 -12.11 -2.66 2.18
C VAL A 35 -12.45 -4.14 1.96
N VAL A 36 -11.43 -4.98 1.89
CA VAL A 36 -11.54 -6.41 1.57
C VAL A 36 -11.27 -7.21 2.85
N PRO A 37 -11.95 -8.35 3.09
CA PRO A 37 -11.61 -9.23 4.20
C PRO A 37 -10.14 -9.64 4.19
N ALA A 38 -9.54 -9.77 5.38
CA ALA A 38 -8.17 -10.24 5.50
C ALA A 38 -8.06 -11.70 5.04
N GLN A 39 -7.07 -11.98 4.19
CA GLN A 39 -6.79 -13.31 3.67
C GLN A 39 -5.29 -13.54 3.56
N GLU A 40 -4.88 -14.81 3.71
CA GLU A 40 -3.47 -15.19 3.52
C GLU A 40 -3.01 -14.90 2.10
N GLU A 41 -1.92 -14.12 2.02
CA GLU A 41 -1.44 -13.61 0.74
C GLU A 41 0.09 -13.57 0.67
N THR A 42 0.64 -14.17 -0.38
CA THR A 42 2.07 -14.07 -0.72
C THR A 42 2.40 -12.71 -1.32
N LEU A 43 3.66 -12.28 -1.22
CA LEU A 43 4.10 -11.01 -1.80
C LEU A 43 3.83 -10.91 -3.32
N ALA A 44 3.96 -12.05 -4.02
CA ALA A 44 3.67 -12.15 -5.44
C ALA A 44 2.18 -12.03 -5.77
N GLN A 45 1.29 -12.56 -4.93
CA GLN A 45 -0.15 -12.36 -5.08
C GLN A 45 -0.50 -10.88 -4.87
N ALA A 46 0.10 -10.22 -3.87
CA ALA A 46 -0.15 -8.79 -3.60
C ALA A 46 0.24 -7.90 -4.77
N ALA A 47 1.39 -8.17 -5.38
CA ALA A 47 1.80 -7.49 -6.59
C ALA A 47 0.81 -7.74 -7.75
N ARG A 48 0.42 -8.99 -8.00
CA ARG A 48 -0.51 -9.34 -9.09
C ARG A 48 -1.88 -8.69 -8.93
N TRP A 49 -2.49 -8.77 -7.75
CA TRP A 49 -3.79 -8.14 -7.50
C TRP A 49 -3.74 -6.63 -7.62
N ALA A 50 -2.67 -5.98 -7.16
CA ALA A 50 -2.49 -4.54 -7.38
C ALA A 50 -2.41 -4.20 -8.88
N ALA A 51 -1.69 -5.00 -9.67
CA ALA A 51 -1.55 -4.80 -11.11
C ALA A 51 -2.89 -4.98 -11.85
N GLU A 52 -3.59 -6.08 -11.57
CA GLU A 52 -4.92 -6.36 -12.13
C GLU A 52 -5.92 -5.27 -11.76
N ARG A 53 -5.93 -4.83 -10.50
CA ARG A 53 -6.82 -3.76 -10.04
C ARG A 53 -6.56 -2.44 -10.76
N ARG A 54 -5.29 -2.08 -10.99
CA ARG A 54 -4.94 -0.88 -11.77
C ARG A 54 -5.56 -0.91 -13.16
N ILE A 55 -5.51 -2.07 -13.81
CA ILE A 55 -6.06 -2.29 -15.16
C ILE A 55 -7.58 -2.26 -15.13
N ASN A 56 -8.21 -3.02 -14.23
CA ASN A 56 -9.67 -3.14 -14.15
C ASN A 56 -10.37 -1.82 -13.82
N HIS A 57 -9.73 -0.96 -13.03
CA HIS A 57 -10.28 0.34 -12.66
C HIS A 57 -9.79 1.48 -13.56
N PHE A 58 -9.05 1.17 -14.64
CA PHE A 58 -8.44 2.16 -15.54
C PHE A 58 -7.67 3.26 -14.79
N ALA A 59 -7.01 2.88 -13.69
CA ALA A 59 -6.33 3.81 -12.80
C ALA A 59 -4.88 4.06 -13.25
N GLY A 60 -4.39 5.27 -13.01
CA GLY A 60 -2.97 5.59 -13.19
C GLY A 60 -2.08 4.78 -12.23
N LEU A 61 -2.57 4.54 -11.01
CA LEU A 61 -1.89 3.81 -9.95
C LEU A 61 -2.87 2.92 -9.18
N ALA A 62 -2.38 1.81 -8.62
CA ALA A 62 -3.10 1.04 -7.60
C ALA A 62 -2.21 0.82 -6.37
N LEU A 63 -2.76 1.07 -5.18
CA LEU A 63 -2.10 0.82 -3.89
C LEU A 63 -2.92 -0.20 -3.11
N ALA A 64 -2.27 -1.28 -2.70
CA ALA A 64 -2.88 -2.37 -1.95
C ALA A 64 -2.15 -2.63 -0.64
N VAL A 65 -2.91 -2.89 0.42
CA VAL A 65 -2.43 -3.27 1.74
C VAL A 65 -3.10 -4.57 2.16
N SER A 66 -2.31 -5.63 2.32
CA SER A 66 -2.81 -6.96 2.70
C SER A 66 -3.23 -7.01 4.18
N GLY A 67 -3.74 -8.17 4.62
CA GLY A 67 -3.92 -8.48 6.03
C GLY A 67 -2.58 -8.54 6.77
N GLN A 68 -2.64 -8.47 8.11
CA GLN A 68 -1.48 -8.75 8.95
C GLN A 68 -1.44 -10.24 9.31
N GLU A 69 -0.32 -10.90 9.02
CA GLU A 69 -0.07 -12.31 9.30
C GLU A 69 1.31 -12.50 9.94
N ASN A 70 1.38 -13.14 11.11
CA ASN A 70 2.65 -13.41 11.80
C ASN A 70 3.54 -12.15 11.92
N ASP A 71 2.92 -11.01 12.25
CA ASP A 71 3.56 -9.68 12.29
C ASP A 71 4.10 -9.15 10.96
N HIS A 72 3.71 -9.76 9.84
CA HIS A 72 4.02 -9.30 8.50
C HIS A 72 2.81 -8.74 7.80
N LEU A 73 3.08 -7.82 6.88
CA LEU A 73 2.09 -7.22 6.00
C LEU A 73 2.76 -6.91 4.66
N ASN A 74 2.04 -7.11 3.57
CA ASN A 74 2.46 -6.72 2.24
C ASN A 74 1.85 -5.36 1.87
N VAL A 75 2.68 -4.50 1.28
CA VAL A 75 2.22 -3.28 0.59
C VAL A 75 2.62 -3.39 -0.86
N ALA A 76 1.67 -3.25 -1.77
CA ALA A 76 1.92 -3.30 -3.21
C ALA A 76 1.48 -2.01 -3.90
N LEU A 77 2.31 -1.52 -4.81
CA LEU A 77 2.08 -0.33 -5.63
C LEU A 77 2.27 -0.71 -7.10
N ALA A 78 1.16 -0.76 -7.84
CA ALA A 78 1.19 -0.93 -9.29
C ALA A 78 1.20 0.44 -9.96
N THR A 79 2.12 0.60 -10.92
CA THR A 79 2.37 1.85 -11.62
C THR A 79 2.48 1.62 -13.12
N PRO A 80 2.52 2.69 -13.95
CA PRO A 80 2.77 2.52 -15.38
C PRO A 80 4.16 1.93 -15.70
N GLY A 81 5.14 2.09 -14.80
CA GLY A 81 6.51 1.63 -14.99
C GLY A 81 6.83 0.26 -14.36
N GLY A 82 5.81 -0.48 -13.90
CA GLY A 82 5.97 -1.75 -13.21
C GLY A 82 5.22 -1.80 -11.88
N THR A 83 5.22 -2.97 -11.26
CA THR A 83 4.57 -3.20 -9.97
C THR A 83 5.60 -3.55 -8.92
N PHE A 84 5.48 -2.90 -7.77
CA PHE A 84 6.41 -3.06 -6.66
C PHE A 84 5.65 -3.56 -5.46
N ALA A 85 6.20 -4.52 -4.72
CA ALA A 85 5.63 -4.99 -3.48
C ALA A 85 6.71 -5.13 -2.40
N LEU A 86 6.36 -4.76 -1.18
CA LEU A 86 7.24 -4.84 -0.02
C LEU A 86 6.55 -5.67 1.05
N ARG A 87 7.25 -6.69 1.57
CA ARG A 87 6.86 -7.37 2.80
C ARG A 87 7.52 -6.68 3.97
N VAL A 88 6.74 -6.32 4.97
CA VAL A 88 7.23 -5.58 6.12
C VAL A 88 6.89 -6.32 7.39
N LYS A 89 7.87 -6.46 8.27
CA LYS A 89 7.68 -6.91 9.64
C LYS A 89 7.37 -5.72 10.56
N PHE A 90 6.24 -5.78 11.24
CA PHE A 90 5.83 -4.86 12.28
C PHE A 90 6.51 -5.20 13.60
N SER A 91 7.38 -4.30 14.08
CA SER A 91 8.05 -4.47 15.39
C SER A 91 7.25 -3.86 16.55
N VAL A 92 6.02 -3.39 16.29
CA VAL A 92 5.18 -2.61 17.21
C VAL A 92 3.97 -3.41 17.74
N THR A 93 4.14 -4.71 17.98
CA THR A 93 3.06 -5.62 18.42
C THR A 93 2.41 -5.26 19.76
N ARG A 94 3.09 -4.47 20.59
CA ARG A 94 2.59 -3.98 21.89
C ARG A 94 1.64 -2.79 21.78
N HIS A 95 1.47 -2.20 20.59
CA HIS A 95 0.60 -1.05 20.38
C HIS A 95 -0.84 -1.47 20.04
N SER A 96 -1.79 -0.57 20.30
CA SER A 96 -3.19 -0.77 19.96
C SER A 96 -3.36 -1.01 18.45
N LEU A 97 -4.48 -1.66 18.07
CA LEU A 97 -4.80 -1.90 16.66
C LEU A 97 -4.80 -0.58 15.85
N ALA A 98 -5.44 0.46 16.39
CA ALA A 98 -5.51 1.76 15.74
C ALA A 98 -4.12 2.34 15.41
N VAL A 99 -3.19 2.30 16.38
CA VAL A 99 -1.81 2.78 16.17
C VAL A 99 -1.10 1.94 15.11
N ARG A 100 -1.28 0.62 15.10
CA ARG A 100 -0.69 -0.25 14.06
C ARG A 100 -1.24 0.07 12.67
N GLN A 101 -2.55 0.34 12.56
CA GLN A 101 -3.18 0.73 11.30
C GLN A 101 -2.67 2.08 10.81
N GLU A 102 -2.49 3.07 11.71
CA GLU A 102 -1.90 4.37 11.36
C GLU A 102 -0.47 4.23 10.85
N VAL A 103 0.36 3.41 11.51
CA VAL A 103 1.73 3.15 11.06
C VAL A 103 1.74 2.48 9.68
N CYS A 104 0.86 1.50 9.46
CA CYS A 104 0.70 0.85 8.17
C CYS A 104 0.25 1.82 7.06
N ALA A 105 -0.73 2.68 7.36
CA ALA A 105 -1.20 3.69 6.43
C ALA A 105 -0.07 4.68 6.07
N MET A 106 0.66 5.17 7.08
CA MET A 106 1.84 6.01 6.86
C MET A 106 2.87 5.36 5.95
N MET A 107 3.13 4.06 6.10
CA MET A 107 4.07 3.33 5.24
C MET A 107 3.61 3.28 3.79
N ALA A 108 2.35 2.91 3.56
CA ALA A 108 1.79 2.81 2.22
C ALA A 108 1.79 4.19 1.53
N LEU A 109 1.45 5.25 2.25
CA LEU A 109 1.56 6.63 1.76
C LEU A 109 3.00 7.03 1.48
N ASN A 110 3.96 6.62 2.32
CA ASN A 110 5.37 6.93 2.11
C ASN A 110 5.93 6.20 0.88
N MET A 111 5.52 4.94 0.63
CA MET A 111 5.87 4.21 -0.58
C MET A 111 5.36 4.94 -1.84
N LEU A 112 4.10 5.38 -1.83
CA LEU A 112 3.52 6.19 -2.90
C LEU A 112 4.26 7.52 -3.10
N ARG A 113 4.53 8.25 -2.01
CA ARG A 113 5.28 9.52 -2.03
C ARG A 113 6.68 9.33 -2.61
N ARG A 114 7.39 8.26 -2.22
CA ARG A 114 8.72 7.92 -2.72
C ARG A 114 8.70 7.67 -4.22
N TRP A 115 7.76 6.85 -4.70
CA TRP A 115 7.58 6.60 -6.12
C TRP A 115 7.32 7.89 -6.90
N LEU A 116 6.39 8.72 -6.42
CA LEU A 116 6.08 10.01 -7.03
C LEU A 116 7.30 10.93 -7.11
N ASN A 117 8.25 10.81 -6.18
CA ASN A 117 9.46 11.62 -6.14
C ASN A 117 10.68 10.95 -6.78
N GLY A 118 10.54 9.77 -7.40
CA GLY A 118 11.67 9.03 -7.98
C GLY A 118 12.67 8.51 -6.94
N GLN A 119 12.23 8.33 -5.69
CA GLN A 119 13.04 7.82 -4.59
C GLN A 119 12.95 6.29 -4.51
N PRO A 120 13.97 5.61 -3.98
CA PRO A 120 13.89 4.19 -3.64
C PRO A 120 12.68 3.89 -2.76
N LEU A 121 11.91 2.84 -3.12
CA LEU A 121 10.64 2.48 -2.49
C LEU A 121 10.84 1.83 -1.12
N ALA A 122 11.83 0.93 -1.03
CA ALA A 122 12.26 0.38 0.24
C ALA A 122 12.98 1.46 1.05
N SER A 123 12.64 1.55 2.33
CA SER A 123 13.37 2.38 3.28
C SER A 123 13.25 1.78 4.66
N GLU A 124 14.40 1.54 5.27
CA GLU A 124 14.45 1.18 6.68
C GLU A 124 14.07 2.41 7.52
N HIS A 125 13.04 2.27 8.34
CA HIS A 125 12.73 3.20 9.43
C HIS A 125 12.66 2.34 10.68
N GLY A 126 13.23 2.77 11.81
CA GLY A 126 13.51 1.90 12.97
C GLY A 126 12.34 1.08 13.56
N TRP A 127 11.09 1.29 13.13
CA TRP A 127 9.90 0.55 13.57
C TRP A 127 9.33 -0.38 12.47
N ILE A 128 9.90 -0.33 11.27
CA ILE A 128 9.42 -0.90 10.01
C ILE A 128 10.60 -1.55 9.31
N ASN A 129 10.64 -2.88 9.36
CA ASN A 129 11.69 -3.65 8.70
C ASN A 129 11.13 -4.23 7.40
N VAL A 130 11.60 -3.74 6.26
CA VAL A 130 11.34 -4.39 4.98
C VAL A 130 12.12 -5.70 4.99
N VAL A 131 11.41 -6.83 4.97
CA VAL A 131 12.02 -8.17 5.03
C VAL A 131 12.08 -8.85 3.67
N ASP A 132 11.29 -8.39 2.71
CA ASP A 132 11.30 -8.88 1.35
C ASP A 132 10.77 -7.80 0.38
N SER A 133 11.17 -7.88 -0.89
CA SER A 133 10.75 -6.96 -1.94
C SER A 133 10.64 -7.65 -3.29
N LEU A 134 9.61 -7.30 -4.05
CA LEU A 134 9.34 -7.81 -5.38
C LEU A 134 9.11 -6.66 -6.36
N SER A 135 9.65 -6.80 -7.57
CA SER A 135 9.37 -5.92 -8.71
C SER A 135 8.97 -6.76 -9.91
N LEU A 136 7.82 -6.45 -10.54
CA LEU A 136 7.27 -7.11 -11.73
C LEU A 136 7.12 -6.12 -12.89
#